data_AF-A0A662VKS7-F1
#
_entry.id   AF-A0A662VKS7-F1
#
_cell.length_a   1.000
_cell.length_b   1.000
_cell.length_c   1.000
_cell.angle_alpha   90.00
_cell.angle_beta   90.00
_cell.angle_gamma   90.00
#
_symmetry.space_group_name_H-M   'P 1'
#
loop_
_entity.id
_entity.type
_entity.pdbx_description
1 polymer ?
#
loop_
_entity_poly.entity_id
_entity_poly.type
_entity_poly.pdbx_seq_one_letter_code
_entity_poly.pdbx_strand_id
1 'polypeptide(L)'
;MLMSIASDLVKFSVDWAVEVYIEAINLIEMIENLEERSHMLGWLYIDAVHTDNEEVADKLFPIVLQAINRIDNLKLRADALLTVLAKQYAYFLVDGIDIVEDDLIKVIQAIRNTEDPEKFSDFLLHIIDELLEYGIVYTALEMTMMIDDPKTKVMVLRKIGRKMVEEDIGEGMPERLYHDALKLASYIDDPRDQLHAMIDLAIDLAKFGSAQDVEFAFKKSVKLLSEIIMEKINPRNIRIRRKLNRLIKFLNPHSEDEK
;
A
#
# COMPACT_ATOMS: atom_id res chain seq x y z
N MET A 1 31.06 10.51 10.53
CA MET A 1 32.22 10.28 11.43
C MET A 1 31.78 9.60 12.72
N LEU A 2 30.83 10.15 13.47
CA LEU A 2 30.33 9.53 14.72
C LEU A 2 29.71 8.14 14.52
N MET A 3 28.90 7.93 13.48
CA MET A 3 28.32 6.60 13.17
C MET A 3 29.39 5.52 12.93
N SER A 4 30.42 5.84 12.12
CA SER A 4 31.56 4.94 11.90
C SER A 4 32.34 4.64 13.18
N ILE A 5 32.43 5.61 14.11
CA ILE A 5 33.08 5.40 15.42
C ILE A 5 32.22 4.51 16.30
N ALA A 6 30.90 4.74 16.36
CA ALA A 6 29.97 3.93 17.14
C ALA A 6 30.00 2.46 16.68
N SER A 7 29.90 2.23 15.37
CA SER A 7 29.99 0.91 14.74
C SER A 7 31.27 0.14 15.10
N ASP A 8 32.42 0.82 15.14
CA ASP A 8 33.68 0.18 15.54
C ASP A 8 33.78 -0.06 17.05
N LEU A 9 33.17 0.81 17.87
CA LEU A 9 33.14 0.69 19.33
C LEU A 9 32.31 -0.50 19.81
N VAL A 10 31.33 -0.96 19.04
CA VAL A 10 30.51 -2.14 19.36
C VAL A 10 31.39 -3.38 19.63
N LYS A 11 32.54 -3.49 18.95
CA LYS A 11 33.50 -4.59 19.13
C LYS A 11 34.22 -4.56 20.49
N PHE A 12 34.17 -3.44 21.20
CA PHE A 12 34.90 -3.19 22.45
C PHE A 12 33.98 -2.97 23.65
N SER A 13 32.84 -2.27 23.47
CA SER A 13 31.89 -1.96 24.54
C SER A 13 30.53 -1.56 23.95
N VAL A 14 29.49 -2.33 24.30
CA VAL A 14 28.09 -2.01 23.97
C VAL A 14 27.70 -0.65 24.57
N ASP A 15 28.01 -0.43 25.84
CA ASP A 15 27.59 0.80 26.52
C ASP A 15 28.23 2.04 25.89
N TRP A 16 29.50 1.96 25.48
CA TRP A 16 30.15 3.08 24.78
C TRP A 16 29.60 3.30 23.39
N ALA A 17 29.28 2.23 22.65
CA ALA A 17 28.64 2.37 21.35
C ALA A 17 27.28 3.07 21.49
N VAL A 18 26.46 2.63 22.45
CA VAL A 18 25.15 3.21 22.75
C VAL A 18 25.28 4.69 23.13
N GLU A 19 26.25 5.07 23.96
CA GLU A 19 26.51 6.47 24.30
C GLU A 19 26.83 7.34 23.06
N VAL A 20 27.67 6.84 22.14
CA VAL A 20 28.00 7.56 20.90
C VAL A 20 26.79 7.67 19.98
N TYR A 21 25.96 6.64 19.90
CA TYR A 21 24.70 6.69 19.15
C TYR A 21 23.72 7.70 19.75
N ILE A 22 23.56 7.75 21.08
CA ILE A 22 22.72 8.74 21.75
C ILE A 22 23.21 10.16 21.46
N GLU A 23 24.52 10.38 21.50
CA GLU A 23 25.09 11.69 21.15
C GLU A 23 24.83 12.05 19.69
N ALA A 24 24.94 11.08 18.77
CA ALA A 24 24.60 11.29 17.37
C ALA A 24 23.10 11.62 17.20
N ILE A 25 22.19 10.96 17.92
CA ILE A 25 20.75 11.28 17.92
C ILE A 25 20.52 12.73 18.39
N ASN A 26 21.14 13.13 19.50
CA ASN A 26 21.01 14.50 20.01
C ASN A 26 21.48 15.54 18.98
N LEU A 27 22.60 15.29 18.31
CA LEU A 27 23.11 16.17 17.26
C LEU A 27 22.19 16.20 16.04
N ILE A 28 21.61 15.07 15.66
CA ILE A 28 20.62 14.99 14.58
C ILE A 28 19.35 15.78 14.95
N GLU A 29 18.88 15.69 16.20
CA GLU A 29 17.71 16.45 16.67
C GLU A 29 17.90 17.96 16.55
N MET A 30 19.14 18.46 16.59
CA MET A 30 19.51 19.87 16.41
C MET A 30 19.52 20.33 14.95
N ILE A 31 19.39 19.43 13.97
CA ILE A 31 19.37 19.80 12.54
C ILE A 31 18.08 20.55 12.23
N GLU A 32 18.21 21.79 11.72
CA GLU A 32 17.08 22.65 11.36
C GLU A 32 16.30 22.10 10.16
N ASN A 33 17.01 21.49 9.20
CA ASN A 33 16.37 20.83 8.07
C ASN A 33 15.69 19.54 8.54
N LEU A 34 14.37 19.59 8.66
CA LEU A 34 13.57 18.49 9.21
C LEU A 34 13.59 17.24 8.33
N GLU A 35 13.80 17.38 7.02
CA GLU A 35 13.92 16.26 6.06
C GLU A 35 15.28 15.57 6.20
N GLU A 36 16.35 16.34 6.31
CA GLU A 36 17.68 15.79 6.61
C GLU A 36 17.68 15.09 7.97
N ARG A 37 17.03 15.71 8.97
CA ARG A 37 16.87 15.14 10.31
C ARG A 37 16.10 13.81 10.29
N SER A 38 14.96 13.75 9.60
CA SER A 38 14.13 12.54 9.52
C SER A 38 14.89 11.38 8.86
N HIS A 39 15.58 11.67 7.75
CA HIS A 39 16.44 10.70 7.09
C HIS A 39 17.58 10.24 8.00
N MET A 40 18.29 11.15 8.66
CA MET A 40 19.42 10.77 9.52
C MET A 40 19.00 9.91 10.72
N LEU A 41 17.83 10.14 11.31
CA LEU A 41 17.30 9.28 12.38
C LEU A 41 17.02 7.84 11.87
N GLY A 42 16.40 7.72 10.70
CA GLY A 42 16.20 6.41 10.06
C GLY A 42 17.53 5.70 9.79
N TRP A 43 18.52 6.42 9.23
CA TRP A 43 19.86 5.89 8.96
C TRP A 43 20.62 5.47 10.22
N LEU A 44 20.46 6.18 11.32
CA LEU A 44 21.13 5.85 12.57
C LEU A 44 20.65 4.51 13.14
N TYR A 45 19.34 4.25 13.09
CA TYR A 45 18.82 2.95 13.49
C TYR A 45 19.36 1.82 12.59
N ILE A 46 19.44 2.06 11.28
CA ILE A 46 20.04 1.12 10.35
C ILE A 46 21.50 0.83 10.72
N ASP A 47 22.30 1.87 11.00
CA ASP A 47 23.70 1.71 11.37
C ASP A 47 23.85 0.85 12.63
N ALA A 48 23.05 1.11 13.67
CA ALA A 48 23.01 0.32 14.89
C ALA A 48 22.70 -1.17 14.63
N VAL A 49 21.70 -1.44 13.79
CA VAL A 49 21.33 -2.80 13.37
C VAL A 49 22.48 -3.52 12.65
N HIS A 50 23.25 -2.81 11.82
CA HIS A 50 24.37 -3.40 11.07
C HIS A 50 25.60 -3.72 11.91
N THR A 51 25.61 -3.37 13.18
CA THR A 51 26.77 -3.62 14.05
C THR A 51 26.91 -5.08 14.50
N ASP A 52 26.05 -6.00 14.00
CA ASP A 52 25.94 -7.41 14.45
C ASP A 52 25.80 -7.54 15.99
N ASN A 53 25.21 -6.52 16.62
CA ASN A 53 25.02 -6.45 18.06
C ASN A 53 23.58 -6.09 18.40
N GLU A 54 22.78 -7.13 18.61
CA GLU A 54 21.36 -7.03 18.97
C GLU A 54 21.16 -6.16 20.22
N GLU A 55 22.06 -6.22 21.20
CA GLU A 55 21.94 -5.43 22.44
C GLU A 55 22.01 -3.91 22.18
N VAL A 56 22.84 -3.48 21.22
CA VAL A 56 22.92 -2.07 20.80
C VAL A 56 21.63 -1.67 20.08
N ALA A 57 21.16 -2.48 19.15
CA ALA A 57 19.93 -2.22 18.40
C ALA A 57 18.71 -2.14 19.33
N ASP A 58 18.58 -3.05 20.29
CA ASP A 58 17.50 -3.10 21.27
C ASP A 58 17.49 -1.87 22.18
N LYS A 59 18.67 -1.44 22.65
CA LYS A 59 18.81 -0.24 23.48
C LYS A 59 18.47 1.04 22.70
N LEU A 60 18.79 1.10 21.41
CA LEU A 60 18.61 2.29 20.59
C LEU A 60 17.24 2.40 19.94
N PHE A 61 16.57 1.28 19.64
CA PHE A 61 15.26 1.26 19.03
C PHE A 61 14.24 2.20 19.72
N PRO A 62 13.99 2.12 21.04
CA PRO A 62 13.04 3.02 21.69
C PRO A 62 13.47 4.49 21.65
N ILE A 63 14.79 4.77 21.63
CA ILE A 63 15.33 6.13 21.61
C ILE A 63 15.15 6.75 20.21
N VAL A 64 15.48 6.01 19.15
CA VAL A 64 15.27 6.47 17.77
C VAL A 64 13.78 6.65 17.49
N LEU A 65 12.95 5.70 17.90
CA LEU A 65 11.51 5.81 17.72
C LEU A 65 10.94 7.04 18.45
N GLN A 66 11.41 7.33 19.67
CA GLN A 66 11.03 8.53 20.39
C GLN A 66 11.46 9.81 19.64
N ALA A 67 12.68 9.86 19.09
CA ALA A 67 13.17 10.99 18.32
C ALA A 67 12.34 11.21 17.04
N ILE A 68 11.99 10.13 16.32
CA ILE A 68 11.10 10.17 15.16
C ILE A 68 9.72 10.71 15.56
N ASN A 69 9.16 10.23 16.67
CA ASN A 69 7.85 10.66 17.16
C ASN A 69 7.80 12.14 17.61
N ARG A 70 8.94 12.81 17.78
CA ARG A 70 9.03 14.26 18.04
C ARG A 70 9.08 15.10 16.76
N ILE A 71 9.12 14.50 15.56
CA ILE A 71 9.08 15.25 14.30
C ILE A 71 7.68 15.84 14.12
N ASP A 72 7.53 17.16 14.29
CA ASP A 72 6.21 17.83 14.20
C ASP A 72 5.53 17.70 12.83
N ASN A 73 6.32 17.68 11.75
CA ASN A 73 5.78 17.47 10.41
C ASN A 73 5.40 15.99 10.22
N LEU A 74 4.10 15.72 10.13
CA LEU A 74 3.57 14.36 10.04
C LEU A 74 4.03 13.60 8.80
N LYS A 75 4.23 14.25 7.65
CA LYS A 75 4.71 13.58 6.43
C LYS A 75 6.15 13.11 6.61
N LEU A 76 7.02 14.00 7.08
CA LEU A 76 8.42 13.65 7.39
C LEU A 76 8.53 12.58 8.49
N ARG A 77 7.58 12.58 9.44
CA ARG A 77 7.48 11.53 10.45
C ARG A 77 7.08 10.19 9.82
N ALA A 78 6.09 10.17 8.94
CA ALA A 78 5.67 8.97 8.22
C ALA A 78 6.83 8.41 7.37
N ASP A 79 7.56 9.28 6.66
CA ASP A 79 8.71 8.88 5.83
C ASP A 79 9.83 8.26 6.68
N ALA A 80 10.11 8.82 7.86
CA ALA A 80 11.08 8.25 8.79
C ALA A 80 10.64 6.89 9.35
N LEU A 81 9.38 6.75 9.75
CA LEU A 81 8.82 5.47 10.22
C LEU A 81 8.83 4.42 9.11
N LEU A 82 8.45 4.80 7.90
CA LEU A 82 8.50 3.92 6.72
C LEU A 82 9.93 3.48 6.41
N THR A 83 10.91 4.39 6.52
CA THR A 83 12.33 4.06 6.36
C THR A 83 12.78 3.03 7.39
N VAL A 84 12.40 3.19 8.66
CA VAL A 84 12.71 2.22 9.72
C VAL A 84 12.06 0.87 9.41
N LEU A 85 10.76 0.87 9.08
CA LEU A 85 9.98 -0.33 8.81
C LEU A 85 10.53 -1.12 7.62
N ALA A 86 10.74 -0.46 6.49
CA ALA A 86 11.36 -1.02 5.29
C ALA A 86 12.66 -1.76 5.58
N LYS A 87 13.46 -1.20 6.51
CA LYS A 87 14.76 -1.76 6.88
C LYS A 87 14.61 -2.92 7.86
N GLN A 88 13.71 -2.85 8.83
CA GLN A 88 13.40 -4.00 9.69
C GLN A 88 13.02 -5.23 8.85
N TYR A 89 12.16 -5.04 7.84
CA TYR A 89 11.81 -6.11 6.90
C TYR A 89 12.99 -6.58 6.04
N ALA A 90 13.79 -5.67 5.48
CA ALA A 90 14.95 -6.03 4.66
C ALA A 90 16.03 -6.83 5.41
N TYR A 91 16.16 -6.61 6.73
CA TYR A 91 17.14 -7.28 7.58
C TYR A 91 16.54 -8.39 8.46
N PHE A 92 15.27 -8.76 8.24
CA PHE A 92 14.55 -9.78 9.02
C PHE A 92 14.55 -9.53 10.54
N LEU A 93 14.54 -8.25 10.94
CA LEU A 93 14.48 -7.85 12.34
C LEU A 93 13.02 -7.85 12.80
N VAL A 94 12.62 -8.85 13.55
CA VAL A 94 11.20 -9.02 13.94
C VAL A 94 10.82 -8.12 15.12
N ASP A 95 11.77 -7.73 15.95
CA ASP A 95 11.49 -7.02 17.19
C ASP A 95 11.02 -5.58 16.96
N GLY A 96 9.84 -5.27 17.50
CA GLY A 96 9.25 -3.93 17.46
C GLY A 96 8.70 -3.51 16.09
N ILE A 97 8.63 -4.40 15.10
CA ILE A 97 7.98 -4.11 13.80
C ILE A 97 6.54 -3.63 14.00
N ASP A 98 5.77 -4.34 14.84
CA ASP A 98 4.38 -4.03 15.17
C ASP A 98 4.22 -2.61 15.73
N ILE A 99 5.18 -2.18 16.57
CA ILE A 99 5.20 -0.82 17.12
C ILE A 99 5.38 0.23 16.01
N VAL A 100 6.29 -0.01 15.06
CA VAL A 100 6.55 0.91 13.95
C VAL A 100 5.37 0.93 12.97
N GLU A 101 4.76 -0.22 12.68
CA GLU A 101 3.55 -0.32 11.86
C GLU A 101 2.40 0.47 12.48
N ASP A 102 2.12 0.26 13.77
CA ASP A 102 1.07 0.95 14.52
C ASP A 102 1.30 2.47 14.53
N ASP A 103 2.52 2.92 14.80
CA ASP A 103 2.85 4.35 14.81
C ASP A 103 2.74 4.96 13.41
N LEU A 104 3.18 4.27 12.37
CA LEU A 104 3.01 4.72 10.99
C LEU A 104 1.52 4.87 10.66
N ILE A 105 0.70 3.86 10.96
CA ILE A 105 -0.75 3.89 10.74
C ILE A 105 -1.40 5.08 11.47
N LYS A 106 -1.04 5.33 12.74
CA LYS A 106 -1.55 6.49 13.50
C LYS A 106 -1.16 7.82 12.85
N VAL A 107 0.07 7.94 12.35
CA VAL A 107 0.53 9.15 11.66
C VAL A 107 -0.23 9.36 10.35
N ILE A 108 -0.42 8.31 9.54
CA ILE A 108 -1.22 8.36 8.32
C ILE A 108 -2.66 8.79 8.63
N GLN A 109 -3.28 8.25 9.69
CA GLN A 109 -4.60 8.67 10.14
C GLN A 109 -4.63 10.15 10.57
N ALA A 110 -3.59 10.64 11.24
CA ALA A 110 -3.49 12.05 11.61
C ALA A 110 -3.35 12.97 10.37
N ILE A 111 -2.60 12.54 9.35
CA ILE A 111 -2.49 13.26 8.06
C ILE A 111 -3.86 13.31 7.38
N ARG A 112 -4.58 12.17 7.31
CA ARG A 112 -5.94 12.10 6.75
C ARG A 112 -6.88 13.15 7.35
N ASN A 113 -6.78 13.37 8.66
CA ASN A 113 -7.65 14.30 9.38
C ASN A 113 -7.32 15.79 9.15
N THR A 114 -6.18 16.11 8.54
CA THR A 114 -5.68 17.49 8.40
C THR A 114 -5.42 17.91 6.97
N GLU A 115 -5.17 16.97 6.07
CA GLU A 115 -4.83 17.21 4.68
C GLU A 115 -6.08 17.24 3.78
N ASP A 116 -5.97 17.93 2.65
CA ASP A 116 -6.96 17.84 1.58
C ASP A 116 -7.12 16.39 1.07
N PRO A 117 -8.33 15.89 0.79
CA PRO A 117 -8.55 14.51 0.40
C PRO A 117 -7.75 14.05 -0.83
N GLU A 118 -7.56 14.91 -1.84
CA GLU A 118 -6.81 14.56 -3.05
C GLU A 118 -5.32 14.40 -2.71
N LYS A 119 -4.76 15.36 -1.96
CA LYS A 119 -3.37 15.29 -1.50
C LYS A 119 -3.11 14.13 -0.55
N PHE A 120 -4.08 13.81 0.32
CA PHE A 120 -4.00 12.64 1.18
C PHE A 120 -3.99 11.35 0.36
N SER A 121 -4.86 11.25 -0.65
CA SER A 121 -4.90 10.08 -1.54
C SER A 121 -3.56 9.87 -2.24
N ASP A 122 -2.98 10.92 -2.83
CA ASP A 122 -1.67 10.83 -3.50
C ASP A 122 -0.56 10.39 -2.54
N PHE A 123 -0.55 10.97 -1.34
CA PHE A 123 0.42 10.61 -0.31
C PHE A 123 0.25 9.16 0.17
N LEU A 124 -0.98 8.73 0.43
CA LEU A 124 -1.28 7.36 0.85
C LEU A 124 -0.88 6.35 -0.23
N LEU A 125 -1.12 6.65 -1.50
CA LEU A 125 -0.70 5.81 -2.61
C LEU A 125 0.83 5.68 -2.68
N HIS A 126 1.56 6.77 -2.45
CA HIS A 126 3.01 6.73 -2.37
C HIS A 126 3.51 5.81 -1.25
N ILE A 127 2.94 5.94 -0.04
CA ILE A 127 3.31 5.09 1.11
C ILE A 127 3.00 3.62 0.84
N ILE A 128 1.82 3.31 0.29
CA ILE A 128 1.44 1.94 -0.07
C ILE A 128 2.39 1.36 -1.12
N ASP A 129 2.77 2.17 -2.11
CA ASP A 129 3.69 1.75 -3.16
C ASP A 129 5.06 1.40 -2.59
N GLU A 130 5.61 2.22 -1.69
CA GLU A 130 6.87 1.94 -1.01
C GLU A 130 6.78 0.69 -0.11
N LEU A 131 5.72 0.55 0.70
CA LEU A 131 5.51 -0.64 1.53
C LEU A 131 5.55 -1.92 0.67
N LEU A 132 4.89 -1.90 -0.50
CA LEU A 132 4.90 -3.03 -1.42
C LEU A 132 6.27 -3.24 -2.07
N GLU A 133 7.05 -2.20 -2.34
CA GLU A 133 8.43 -2.37 -2.84
C GLU A 133 9.28 -3.17 -1.84
N TYR A 134 9.08 -2.96 -0.54
CA TYR A 134 9.77 -3.68 0.53
C TYR A 134 9.11 -5.01 0.96
N GLY A 135 8.04 -5.44 0.27
CA GLY A 135 7.33 -6.68 0.62
C GLY A 135 6.47 -6.59 1.88
N ILE A 136 6.22 -5.37 2.38
CA ILE A 136 5.41 -5.09 3.58
C ILE A 136 3.92 -5.10 3.18
N VAL A 137 3.43 -6.30 2.91
CA VAL A 137 2.13 -6.50 2.26
C VAL A 137 0.94 -6.24 3.20
N TYR A 138 1.00 -6.69 4.45
CA TYR A 138 -0.14 -6.61 5.38
C TYR A 138 -0.44 -5.18 5.81
N THR A 139 0.58 -4.39 6.12
CA THR A 139 0.43 -2.96 6.45
C THR A 139 -0.11 -2.18 5.26
N ALA A 140 0.37 -2.46 4.04
CA ALA A 140 -0.16 -1.86 2.81
C ALA A 140 -1.66 -2.19 2.62
N LEU A 141 -2.07 -3.42 2.93
CA LEU A 141 -3.47 -3.84 2.87
C LEU A 141 -4.33 -3.11 3.90
N GLU A 142 -3.85 -2.95 5.13
CA GLU A 142 -4.57 -2.19 6.14
C GLU A 142 -4.75 -0.72 5.74
N MET A 143 -3.70 -0.09 5.22
CA MET A 143 -3.75 1.29 4.72
C MET A 143 -4.71 1.47 3.54
N THR A 144 -4.90 0.43 2.72
CA THR A 144 -5.87 0.44 1.62
C THR A 144 -7.29 0.72 2.11
N MET A 145 -7.63 0.36 3.36
CA MET A 145 -8.95 0.66 3.93
C MET A 145 -9.21 2.16 4.08
N MET A 146 -8.17 2.99 4.12
CA MET A 146 -8.27 4.44 4.25
C MET A 146 -8.57 5.16 2.92
N ILE A 147 -8.48 4.47 1.79
CA ILE A 147 -8.80 5.02 0.46
C ILE A 147 -10.32 5.14 0.33
N ASP A 148 -10.81 6.31 -0.05
CA ASP A 148 -12.25 6.53 -0.22
C ASP A 148 -12.72 6.23 -1.65
N ASP A 149 -11.93 6.60 -2.66
CA ASP A 149 -12.28 6.39 -4.07
C ASP A 149 -12.31 4.88 -4.42
N PRO A 150 -13.47 4.33 -4.84
CA PRO A 150 -13.60 2.91 -5.16
C PRO A 150 -12.68 2.44 -6.28
N LYS A 151 -12.47 3.28 -7.30
CA LYS A 151 -11.60 2.94 -8.44
C LYS A 151 -10.15 2.78 -7.99
N THR A 152 -9.66 3.74 -7.21
CA THR A 152 -8.32 3.73 -6.63
C THR A 152 -8.14 2.55 -5.69
N LYS A 153 -9.13 2.27 -4.82
CA LYS A 153 -9.08 1.11 -3.92
C LYS A 153 -9.04 -0.21 -4.69
N VAL A 154 -9.81 -0.38 -5.78
CA VAL A 154 -9.70 -1.56 -6.66
C VAL A 154 -8.31 -1.70 -7.25
N MET A 155 -7.73 -0.60 -7.74
CA MET A 155 -6.37 -0.60 -8.30
C MET A 155 -5.33 -1.07 -7.28
N VAL A 156 -5.41 -0.57 -6.04
CA VAL A 156 -4.48 -0.94 -4.97
C VAL A 156 -4.67 -2.39 -4.54
N LEU A 157 -5.90 -2.85 -4.31
CA LEU A 157 -6.19 -4.26 -3.97
C LEU A 157 -5.62 -5.22 -5.02
N ARG A 158 -5.69 -4.87 -6.31
CA ARG A 158 -5.06 -5.65 -7.37
C ARG A 158 -3.54 -5.65 -7.28
N LYS A 159 -2.92 -4.50 -6.98
CA LYS A 159 -1.45 -4.41 -6.83
C LYS A 159 -0.97 -5.31 -5.69
N ILE A 160 -1.67 -5.27 -4.56
CA ILE A 160 -1.41 -6.12 -3.39
C ILE A 160 -1.62 -7.60 -3.74
N GLY A 161 -2.75 -7.95 -4.36
CA GLY A 161 -3.05 -9.32 -4.77
C GLY A 161 -2.02 -9.89 -5.74
N ARG A 162 -1.52 -9.10 -6.70
CA ARG A 162 -0.41 -9.54 -7.58
C ARG A 162 0.86 -9.78 -6.79
N LYS A 163 1.26 -8.84 -5.94
CA LYS A 163 2.45 -8.94 -5.11
C LYS A 163 2.43 -10.19 -4.23
N MET A 164 1.30 -10.45 -3.57
CA MET A 164 1.11 -11.65 -2.75
C MET A 164 1.29 -12.94 -3.56
N VAL A 165 0.77 -13.02 -4.79
CA VAL A 165 0.93 -14.22 -5.64
C VAL A 165 2.37 -14.35 -6.15
N GLU A 166 2.99 -13.24 -6.55
CA GLU A 166 4.37 -13.21 -7.03
C GLU A 166 5.37 -13.65 -5.95
N GLU A 167 5.07 -13.37 -4.69
CA GLU A 167 5.94 -13.68 -3.54
C GLU A 167 5.45 -14.88 -2.70
N ASP A 168 4.39 -15.57 -3.12
CA ASP A 168 3.79 -16.72 -2.41
C ASP A 168 3.40 -16.40 -0.94
N ILE A 169 2.79 -15.22 -0.74
CA ILE A 169 2.39 -14.70 0.58
C ILE A 169 0.90 -14.91 0.81
N GLY A 170 0.56 -15.48 1.97
CA GLY A 170 -0.81 -15.48 2.50
C GLY A 170 -1.76 -16.41 1.72
N GLU A 171 -1.53 -17.71 1.79
CA GLU A 171 -2.35 -18.75 1.13
C GLU A 171 -3.86 -18.43 1.14
N GLY A 172 -4.47 -18.35 -0.04
CA GLY A 172 -5.91 -18.05 -0.20
C GLY A 172 -6.33 -16.59 0.03
N MET A 173 -5.41 -15.70 0.44
CA MET A 173 -5.68 -14.26 0.56
C MET A 173 -5.74 -13.53 -0.78
N PRO A 174 -4.84 -13.77 -1.75
CA PRO A 174 -4.93 -13.12 -3.05
C PRO A 174 -6.29 -13.28 -3.71
N GLU A 175 -6.85 -14.49 -3.67
CA GLU A 175 -8.17 -14.81 -4.22
C GLU A 175 -9.28 -14.00 -3.52
N ARG A 176 -9.19 -13.85 -2.19
CA ARG A 176 -10.12 -13.00 -1.43
C ARG A 176 -9.99 -11.53 -1.82
N LEU A 177 -8.76 -11.03 -2.00
CA LEU A 177 -8.53 -9.65 -2.43
C LEU A 177 -9.10 -9.39 -3.82
N TYR A 178 -8.91 -10.30 -4.77
CA TYR A 178 -9.52 -10.16 -6.09
C TYR A 178 -11.05 -10.25 -6.05
N HIS A 179 -11.61 -11.11 -5.21
CA HIS A 179 -13.07 -11.18 -5.01
C HIS A 179 -13.64 -9.89 -4.43
N ASP A 180 -12.98 -9.31 -3.42
CA ASP A 180 -13.42 -8.04 -2.84
C ASP A 180 -13.22 -6.88 -3.82
N ALA A 181 -12.16 -6.90 -4.63
CA ALA A 181 -11.96 -5.96 -5.71
C ALA A 181 -13.05 -6.07 -6.80
N LEU A 182 -13.53 -7.28 -7.14
CA LEU A 182 -14.66 -7.48 -8.07
C LEU A 182 -15.97 -6.91 -7.54
N LYS A 183 -16.26 -7.15 -6.26
CA LYS A 183 -17.43 -6.54 -5.60
C LYS A 183 -17.32 -5.02 -5.66
N LEU A 184 -16.19 -4.47 -5.25
CA LEU A 184 -15.98 -3.02 -5.21
C LEU A 184 -16.07 -2.39 -6.60
N ALA A 185 -15.45 -3.00 -7.62
CA ALA A 185 -15.54 -2.55 -9.00
C ALA A 185 -16.99 -2.50 -9.50
N SER A 186 -17.86 -3.38 -9.00
CA SER A 186 -19.29 -3.38 -9.35
C SER A 186 -20.07 -2.16 -8.83
N TYR A 187 -19.49 -1.40 -7.90
CA TYR A 187 -20.04 -0.15 -7.34
C TYR A 187 -19.36 1.12 -7.87
N ILE A 188 -18.43 1.02 -8.84
CA ILE A 188 -17.88 2.21 -9.50
C ILE A 188 -18.99 2.86 -10.34
N ASP A 189 -19.24 4.15 -10.08
CA ASP A 189 -20.36 4.90 -10.67
C ASP A 189 -20.18 5.19 -12.16
N ASP A 190 -18.98 5.60 -12.58
CA ASP A 190 -18.72 5.87 -14.00
C ASP A 190 -18.62 4.54 -14.79
N PRO A 191 -19.47 4.31 -15.81
CA PRO A 191 -19.48 3.04 -16.53
C PRO A 191 -18.17 2.72 -17.26
N ARG A 192 -17.40 3.73 -17.67
CA ARG A 192 -16.11 3.53 -18.34
C ARG A 192 -15.05 3.13 -17.33
N ASP A 193 -14.99 3.80 -16.19
CA ASP A 193 -14.09 3.42 -15.10
C ASP A 193 -14.43 2.03 -14.56
N GLN A 194 -15.71 1.71 -14.43
CA GLN A 194 -16.17 0.38 -14.07
C GLN A 194 -15.73 -0.65 -15.12
N LEU A 195 -15.91 -0.37 -16.41
CA LEU A 195 -15.46 -1.25 -17.50
C LEU A 195 -13.95 -1.48 -17.44
N HIS A 196 -13.17 -0.41 -17.27
CA HIS A 196 -11.72 -0.50 -17.16
C HIS A 196 -11.31 -1.38 -15.98
N ALA A 197 -11.85 -1.13 -14.79
CA ALA A 197 -11.59 -1.94 -13.60
C ALA A 197 -11.94 -3.42 -13.78
N MET A 198 -13.07 -3.73 -14.44
CA MET A 198 -13.50 -5.11 -14.70
C MET A 198 -12.59 -5.84 -15.70
N ILE A 199 -12.16 -5.17 -16.78
CA ILE A 199 -11.20 -5.75 -17.75
C ILE A 199 -9.88 -6.06 -17.06
N ASP A 200 -9.40 -5.10 -16.30
CA ASP A 200 -8.16 -5.17 -15.56
C ASP A 200 -8.16 -6.30 -14.53
N LEU A 201 -9.26 -6.47 -13.79
CA LEU A 201 -9.47 -7.60 -12.88
C LEU A 201 -9.52 -8.93 -13.65
N ALA A 202 -10.23 -8.99 -14.79
CA ALA A 202 -10.29 -10.21 -15.59
C ALA A 202 -8.90 -10.67 -16.08
N ILE A 203 -8.02 -9.73 -16.42
CA ILE A 203 -6.64 -10.02 -16.83
C ILE A 203 -5.84 -10.61 -15.66
N ASP A 204 -5.93 -10.03 -14.46
CA ASP A 204 -5.21 -10.53 -13.29
C ASP A 204 -5.77 -11.89 -12.83
N LEU A 205 -7.09 -12.03 -12.77
CA LEU A 205 -7.78 -13.27 -12.43
C LEU A 205 -7.49 -14.40 -13.44
N ALA A 206 -7.26 -14.09 -14.72
CA ALA A 206 -6.89 -15.12 -15.70
C ALA A 206 -5.50 -15.71 -15.43
N LYS A 207 -4.64 -15.00 -14.69
CA LYS A 207 -3.32 -15.48 -14.28
C LYS A 207 -3.36 -16.18 -12.94
N PHE A 208 -4.16 -15.66 -12.00
CA PHE A 208 -4.01 -15.98 -10.57
C PHE A 208 -5.32 -16.37 -9.87
N GLY A 209 -6.47 -16.25 -10.53
CA GLY A 209 -7.79 -16.38 -9.92
C GLY A 209 -8.58 -17.61 -10.38
N SER A 210 -9.83 -17.67 -9.94
CA SER A 210 -10.74 -18.76 -10.32
C SER A 210 -11.37 -18.51 -11.69
N ALA A 211 -11.68 -19.58 -12.42
CA ALA A 211 -12.38 -19.48 -13.71
C ALA A 211 -13.77 -18.80 -13.57
N GLN A 212 -14.42 -18.92 -12.41
CA GLN A 212 -15.71 -18.30 -12.14
C GLN A 212 -15.58 -16.77 -12.04
N ASP A 213 -14.55 -16.28 -11.36
CA ASP A 213 -14.29 -14.85 -11.20
C ASP A 213 -13.89 -14.21 -12.54
N VAL A 214 -13.08 -14.91 -13.34
CA VAL A 214 -12.75 -14.51 -14.72
C VAL A 214 -14.01 -14.38 -15.57
N GLU A 215 -14.89 -15.40 -15.52
CA GLU A 215 -16.13 -15.40 -16.29
C GLU A 215 -17.05 -14.25 -15.86
N PHE A 216 -17.17 -14.00 -14.56
CA PHE A 216 -17.95 -12.88 -14.02
C PHE A 216 -17.42 -11.53 -14.52
N ALA A 217 -16.13 -11.27 -14.33
CA ALA A 217 -15.48 -10.03 -14.75
C ALA A 217 -15.61 -9.79 -16.27
N PHE A 218 -15.41 -10.85 -17.05
CA PHE A 218 -15.55 -10.81 -18.50
C PHE A 218 -16.99 -10.50 -18.94
N LYS A 219 -18.00 -11.23 -18.42
CA LYS A 219 -19.41 -11.00 -18.78
C LYS A 219 -19.86 -9.59 -18.41
N LYS A 220 -19.48 -9.11 -17.22
CA LYS A 220 -19.78 -7.75 -16.76
C LYS A 220 -19.13 -6.71 -17.69
N SER A 221 -17.86 -6.90 -18.09
CA SER A 221 -17.16 -6.04 -19.04
C SER A 221 -17.87 -5.95 -20.39
N VAL A 222 -18.28 -7.09 -20.97
CA VAL A 222 -18.98 -7.09 -22.28
C VAL A 222 -20.33 -6.39 -22.19
N LYS A 223 -21.06 -6.54 -21.08
CA LYS A 223 -22.31 -5.82 -20.84
C LYS A 223 -22.09 -4.31 -20.81
N LEU A 224 -21.14 -3.83 -20.01
CA LEU A 224 -20.83 -2.40 -19.88
C LEU A 224 -20.38 -1.79 -21.20
N LEU A 225 -19.49 -2.48 -21.92
CA LEU A 225 -19.07 -2.06 -23.24
C LEU A 225 -20.26 -1.92 -24.20
N SER A 226 -21.21 -2.86 -24.13
CA SER A 226 -22.42 -2.80 -24.96
C SER A 226 -23.28 -1.59 -24.61
N GLU A 227 -23.46 -1.28 -23.33
CA GLU A 227 -24.22 -0.12 -22.85
C GLU A 227 -23.56 1.21 -23.29
N ILE A 228 -22.25 1.34 -23.12
CA ILE A 228 -21.46 2.51 -23.55
C ILE A 228 -21.53 2.69 -25.08
N ILE A 229 -21.42 1.60 -25.85
CA ILE A 229 -21.53 1.65 -27.30
C ILE A 229 -22.95 2.08 -27.71
N MET A 230 -23.99 1.57 -27.04
CA MET A 230 -25.39 1.89 -27.34
C MET A 230 -25.71 3.36 -27.10
N GLU A 231 -25.10 4.00 -26.10
CA GLU A 231 -25.18 5.44 -25.87
C GLU A 231 -24.63 6.24 -27.08
N LYS A 232 -23.54 5.76 -27.69
CA LYS A 232 -22.88 6.43 -28.82
C LYS A 232 -23.46 6.07 -30.19
N ILE A 233 -24.22 4.98 -30.31
CA ILE A 233 -24.80 4.55 -31.59
C ILE A 233 -25.94 5.49 -32.00
N ASN A 234 -25.89 5.95 -33.26
CA ASN A 234 -27.02 6.64 -33.87
C ASN A 234 -28.31 5.81 -33.73
N PRO A 235 -29.38 6.33 -33.12
CA PRO A 235 -30.61 5.58 -32.84
C PRO A 235 -31.27 4.97 -34.10
N ARG A 236 -30.89 5.41 -35.30
CA ARG A 236 -31.36 4.85 -36.58
C ARG A 236 -30.67 3.55 -37.00
N ASN A 237 -29.57 3.13 -36.37
CA ASN A 237 -28.88 1.88 -36.73
C ASN A 237 -29.48 0.65 -36.00
N ILE A 238 -30.69 0.28 -36.41
CA ILE A 238 -31.51 -0.79 -35.80
C ILE A 238 -30.79 -2.16 -35.82
N ARG A 239 -29.95 -2.43 -36.81
CA ARG A 239 -29.27 -3.74 -36.97
C ARG A 239 -28.18 -3.96 -35.92
N ILE A 240 -27.36 -2.94 -35.66
CA ILE A 240 -26.32 -3.02 -34.61
C ILE A 240 -26.98 -3.07 -33.23
N ARG A 241 -28.01 -2.24 -33.00
CA ARG A 241 -28.79 -2.22 -31.76
C ARG A 241 -29.38 -3.59 -31.39
N ARG A 242 -29.98 -4.29 -32.38
CA ARG A 242 -30.51 -5.65 -32.16
C ARG A 242 -29.43 -6.67 -31.82
N LYS A 243 -28.25 -6.59 -32.43
CA LYS A 243 -27.14 -7.51 -32.12
C LYS A 243 -26.62 -7.29 -30.69
N LEU A 244 -26.45 -6.03 -30.29
CA LEU A 244 -26.04 -5.67 -28.93
C LEU A 244 -27.08 -6.10 -27.90
N ASN A 245 -28.37 -5.88 -28.15
CA ASN A 245 -29.43 -6.36 -27.26
C ASN A 245 -29.44 -7.90 -27.10
N ARG A 246 -29.16 -8.65 -28.18
CA ARG A 246 -29.04 -10.11 -28.09
C ARG A 246 -27.82 -10.53 -27.27
N LEU A 247 -26.70 -9.82 -27.41
CA LEU A 247 -25.49 -10.05 -26.63
C LEU A 247 -25.76 -9.79 -25.14
N ILE A 248 -26.36 -8.65 -24.80
CA ILE A 248 -26.75 -8.30 -23.43
C ILE A 248 -27.68 -9.37 -22.83
N LYS A 249 -28.70 -9.80 -23.58
CA LYS A 249 -29.63 -10.85 -23.14
C LYS A 249 -28.96 -12.22 -22.95
N PHE A 250 -28.02 -12.58 -23.82
CA PHE A 250 -27.23 -13.79 -23.68
C PHE A 250 -26.34 -13.75 -22.41
N LEU A 251 -25.79 -12.58 -22.09
CA LEU A 251 -24.94 -12.40 -20.91
C LEU A 251 -25.72 -12.32 -19.60
N ASN A 252 -27.05 -12.08 -19.64
CA ASN A 252 -27.89 -11.92 -18.46
C ASN A 252 -29.29 -12.55 -18.65
N PRO A 253 -29.40 -13.88 -18.59
CA PRO A 253 -30.63 -14.59 -18.95
C PRO A 253 -31.82 -14.34 -18.00
N HIS A 254 -31.59 -13.81 -16.79
CA HIS A 254 -32.60 -13.66 -15.73
C HIS A 254 -33.12 -12.23 -15.51
N SER A 255 -32.69 -11.22 -16.29
CA SER A 255 -33.08 -9.82 -16.01
C SER A 255 -34.44 -9.39 -16.57
N GLU A 256 -35.27 -10.30 -17.07
CA GLU A 256 -36.63 -9.99 -17.56
C GLU A 256 -37.75 -10.52 -16.64
N ASP A 257 -37.44 -11.28 -15.59
CA ASP A 257 -38.45 -11.91 -14.71
C ASP A 257 -38.86 -11.06 -13.49
N GLU A 258 -38.29 -9.85 -13.33
CA GLU A 258 -38.78 -8.86 -12.35
C GLU A 258 -39.60 -7.77 -13.06
N LYS A 259 -40.88 -8.04 -13.28
CA LYS A 259 -41.92 -7.02 -13.52
C LYS A 259 -43.22 -7.39 -12.83
#